data_AF-A0A1P9X1C2-F1
#
_entry.id   AF-A0A1P9X1C2-F1
#
_cell.length_a   1.000
_cell.length_b   1.000
_cell.length_c   1.000
_cell.angle_alpha   90.00
_cell.angle_beta   90.00
_cell.angle_gamma   90.00
#
_symmetry.space_group_name_H-M   'P 1'
#
loop_
_entity.id
_entity.type
_entity.pdbx_description
1 polymer ?
#
loop_
_entity_poly.entity_id
_entity_poly.type
_entity_poly.pdbx_seq_one_letter_code
_entity_poly.pdbx_strand_id
1 'polypeptide(L)'
;MNSHLFLIGILFAVSVRLFSFSLIDDIYFDALEAAIVLVLIWYNVSHPKRIRTPFVFYVKAIIILSLLSAIPAFLFHDQNFALSLLTSRVIFFWLLYFALHKMNVDPYKLEKLLIIFGVAWSIIMVVQQFTYPTVLFDVYHGVTYEDGKERNVDIRGGIVRIWIAGVGFSYFLATYMWQKIYEKLSLSNIALFALVIAAILLMQSRQVIFGLILVFTADVFLNFKVASVKRIRFTTLFFGFALVFFAVAGDFILALIELSKEQGVTSGDYVRALEINYFLFEYWPHPLCYLLGNGWEHDLSPYGKEIKEQLKWGLGLYRSDVGLIGAFNKFGLFYVVVVIMFYAKVLIPRKHLIIPRYIRLCFVLCALTAFTGANFFETPSYFVPFACLFYITDKANEYHLHHHTHSQPAVAHTEGHPVAV
;
A
#
# COMPACT_ATOMS: atom_id res chain seq x y z
N MET A 1 8.37 6.08 26.42
CA MET A 1 7.58 5.62 25.26
C MET A 1 6.74 4.43 25.73
N ASN A 2 5.42 4.41 25.52
CA ASN A 2 4.58 3.26 25.92
C ASN A 2 5.19 1.98 25.34
N SER A 3 5.37 0.92 26.16
CA SER A 3 5.96 -0.37 25.75
C SER A 3 5.34 -0.92 24.46
N HIS A 4 4.02 -0.76 24.32
CA HIS A 4 3.26 -1.09 23.12
C HIS A 4 3.72 -0.36 21.85
N LEU A 5 4.00 0.94 21.91
CA LEU A 5 4.38 1.72 20.73
C LEU A 5 5.79 1.36 20.24
N PHE A 6 6.69 1.03 21.18
CA PHE A 6 8.03 0.53 20.85
C PHE A 6 7.95 -0.80 20.10
N LEU A 7 7.15 -1.76 20.60
CA LEU A 7 6.95 -3.05 19.93
C LEU A 7 6.35 -2.88 18.52
N ILE A 8 5.39 -1.96 18.35
CA ILE A 8 4.84 -1.65 17.02
C ILE A 8 5.91 -1.05 16.11
N GLY A 9 6.80 -0.21 16.63
CA GLY A 9 7.95 0.32 15.88
C GLY A 9 8.91 -0.77 15.39
N ILE A 10 9.22 -1.76 16.23
CA ILE A 10 10.02 -2.93 15.82
C ILE A 10 9.29 -3.72 14.72
N LEU A 11 7.99 -3.93 14.87
CA LEU A 11 7.19 -4.61 13.85
C LEU A 11 7.22 -3.86 12.52
N PHE A 12 7.10 -2.53 12.53
CA PHE A 12 7.20 -1.74 11.30
C PHE A 12 8.56 -1.95 10.65
N ALA A 13 9.64 -1.84 11.43
CA ALA A 13 11.02 -2.00 10.98
C ALA A 13 11.26 -3.37 10.30
N VAL A 14 10.80 -4.46 10.92
CA VAL A 14 10.93 -5.82 10.36
C VAL A 14 10.00 -6.03 9.16
N SER A 15 8.78 -5.49 9.16
CA SER A 15 7.84 -5.66 8.04
C SER A 15 8.34 -5.07 6.72
N VAL A 16 9.32 -4.17 6.78
CA VAL A 16 9.99 -3.58 5.61
C VAL A 16 11.46 -3.98 5.53
N ARG A 17 11.89 -5.01 6.28
CA ARG A 17 13.29 -5.50 6.30
C ARG A 17 14.31 -4.38 6.51
N LEU A 18 14.02 -3.48 7.45
CA LEU A 18 14.82 -2.25 7.69
C LEU A 18 15.03 -1.43 6.41
N PHE A 19 13.96 -1.28 5.61
CA PHE A 19 13.98 -0.64 4.29
C PHE A 19 14.81 -1.42 3.26
N SER A 20 14.80 -2.75 3.34
CA SER A 20 15.61 -3.65 2.50
C SER A 20 17.11 -3.42 2.64
N PHE A 21 17.59 -3.36 3.88
CA PHE A 21 19.00 -3.10 4.18
C PHE A 21 19.89 -4.25 3.69
N SER A 22 20.82 -3.95 2.76
CA SER A 22 21.56 -4.95 1.99
C SER A 22 22.64 -5.70 2.78
N LEU A 23 23.12 -5.16 3.90
CA LEU A 23 24.17 -5.80 4.71
C LEU A 23 23.68 -6.96 5.58
N ILE A 24 22.38 -7.24 5.58
CA ILE A 24 21.78 -8.35 6.33
C ILE A 24 21.17 -9.32 5.32
N ASP A 25 21.61 -10.57 5.35
CA ASP A 25 21.06 -11.61 4.46
C ASP A 25 19.57 -11.83 4.70
N ASP A 26 18.85 -12.13 3.62
CA ASP A 26 17.40 -12.35 3.63
C ASP A 26 16.97 -13.46 4.60
N ILE A 27 17.82 -14.45 4.86
CA ILE A 27 17.52 -15.53 5.82
C ILE A 27 17.25 -14.99 7.24
N TYR A 28 17.96 -13.94 7.66
CA TYR A 28 17.75 -13.32 8.97
C TYR A 28 16.47 -12.50 8.98
N PHE A 29 16.15 -11.80 7.89
CA PHE A 29 14.87 -11.12 7.76
C PHE A 29 13.70 -12.09 7.75
N ASP A 30 13.80 -13.19 7.03
CA ASP A 30 12.80 -14.26 6.98
C ASP A 30 12.54 -14.83 8.38
N ALA A 31 13.60 -15.08 9.16
CA ALA A 31 13.50 -15.54 10.54
C ALA A 31 12.83 -14.50 11.46
N LEU A 32 13.20 -13.22 11.33
CA LEU A 32 12.59 -12.11 12.09
C LEU A 32 11.11 -11.91 11.73
N GLU A 33 10.77 -11.95 10.46
CA GLU A 33 9.39 -11.89 9.97
C GLU A 33 8.57 -13.04 10.56
N ALA A 34 9.09 -14.28 10.49
CA ALA A 34 8.44 -15.44 11.07
C ALA A 34 8.23 -15.28 12.58
N ALA A 35 9.24 -14.81 13.32
CA ALA A 35 9.13 -14.57 14.75
C ALA A 35 8.05 -13.52 15.08
N ILE A 36 7.99 -12.41 14.34
CA ILE A 36 6.95 -11.39 14.54
C ILE A 36 5.56 -11.91 14.18
N VAL A 37 5.44 -12.67 13.11
CA VAL A 37 4.17 -13.32 12.73
C VAL A 37 3.69 -14.25 13.84
N LEU A 38 4.58 -15.07 14.42
CA LEU A 38 4.26 -15.93 15.56
C LEU A 38 3.81 -15.11 16.78
N VAL A 39 4.49 -13.99 17.08
CA VAL A 39 4.07 -13.07 18.15
C VAL A 39 2.70 -12.47 17.87
N LEU A 40 2.41 -12.05 16.63
CA LEU A 40 1.10 -11.51 16.24
C LEU A 40 -0.01 -12.55 16.36
N ILE A 41 0.25 -13.79 15.93
CA ILE A 41 -0.68 -14.92 16.07
C ILE A 41 -0.92 -15.18 17.55
N TRP A 42 0.14 -15.40 18.32
CA TRP A 42 0.07 -15.67 19.76
C TRP A 42 -0.67 -14.56 20.51
N TYR A 43 -0.35 -13.29 20.25
CA TYR A 43 -1.02 -12.15 20.89
C TYR A 43 -2.51 -12.15 20.57
N ASN A 44 -2.87 -12.37 19.30
CA ASN A 44 -4.26 -12.37 18.88
C ASN A 44 -5.07 -13.55 19.44
N VAL A 45 -4.46 -14.74 19.57
CA VAL A 45 -5.09 -15.91 20.17
C VAL A 45 -5.23 -15.75 21.68
N SER A 46 -4.20 -15.25 22.36
CA SER A 46 -4.16 -15.11 23.83
C SER A 46 -5.07 -13.99 24.36
N HIS A 47 -5.42 -13.01 23.51
CA HIS A 47 -6.31 -11.91 23.86
C HIS A 47 -7.56 -11.93 22.97
N PRO A 48 -8.47 -12.93 23.13
CA PRO A 48 -9.67 -13.01 22.33
C PRO A 48 -10.59 -11.83 22.65
N LYS A 49 -10.80 -10.95 21.67
CA LYS A 49 -11.72 -9.81 21.76
C LYS A 49 -12.53 -9.75 20.48
N ARG A 50 -13.86 -9.69 20.60
CA ARG A 50 -14.74 -9.55 19.44
C ARG A 50 -14.69 -8.10 18.96
N ILE A 51 -14.03 -7.89 17.82
CA ILE A 51 -13.95 -6.58 17.17
C ILE A 51 -15.09 -6.50 16.14
N ARG A 52 -15.91 -5.45 16.23
CA ARG A 52 -17.06 -5.21 15.35
C ARG A 52 -16.95 -3.81 14.76
N THR A 53 -16.10 -3.67 13.74
CA THR A 53 -15.85 -2.38 13.09
C THR A 53 -15.92 -2.53 11.57
N PRO A 54 -16.13 -1.42 10.83
CA PRO A 54 -16.35 -1.43 9.39
C PRO A 54 -15.33 -2.23 8.56
N PHE A 55 -14.06 -2.31 8.97
CA PHE A 55 -13.01 -2.95 8.17
C PHE A 55 -12.71 -4.42 8.53
N VAL A 56 -13.29 -4.98 9.59
CA VAL A 56 -13.02 -6.36 10.05
C VAL A 56 -13.25 -7.40 8.95
N PHE A 57 -14.36 -7.27 8.21
CA PHE A 57 -14.70 -8.20 7.14
C PHE A 57 -13.58 -8.28 6.08
N TYR A 58 -13.10 -7.12 5.62
CA TYR A 58 -12.10 -7.03 4.56
C TYR A 58 -10.77 -7.64 5.02
N VAL A 59 -10.31 -7.30 6.22
CA VAL A 59 -9.05 -7.85 6.75
C VAL A 59 -9.12 -9.36 6.88
N LYS A 60 -10.23 -9.91 7.42
CA LYS A 60 -10.41 -11.37 7.52
C LYS A 60 -10.45 -12.02 6.14
N ALA A 61 -11.20 -11.44 5.22
CA ALA A 61 -11.36 -12.00 3.88
C ALA A 61 -10.03 -12.00 3.11
N ILE A 62 -9.23 -10.93 3.19
CA ILE A 62 -7.88 -10.88 2.59
C ILE A 62 -7.01 -12.01 3.13
N ILE A 63 -6.92 -12.17 4.47
CA ILE A 63 -6.11 -13.24 5.07
C ILE A 63 -6.62 -14.62 4.64
N ILE A 64 -7.92 -14.88 4.79
CA ILE A 64 -8.50 -16.20 4.52
C ILE A 64 -8.37 -16.57 3.04
N LEU A 65 -8.73 -15.67 2.13
CA LEU A 65 -8.70 -15.95 0.68
C LEU A 65 -7.26 -16.14 0.17
N SER A 66 -6.30 -15.36 0.69
CA SER A 66 -4.88 -15.61 0.40
C SER A 66 -4.42 -16.98 0.90
N LEU A 67 -4.86 -17.44 2.08
CA LEU A 67 -4.52 -18.78 2.56
C LEU A 67 -5.23 -19.90 1.78
N LEU A 68 -6.48 -19.69 1.36
CA LEU A 68 -7.24 -20.67 0.57
C LEU A 68 -6.62 -20.89 -0.83
N SER A 69 -5.89 -19.91 -1.36
CA SER A 69 -5.15 -20.03 -2.63
C SER A 69 -4.04 -21.09 -2.58
N ALA A 70 -3.62 -21.54 -1.39
CA ALA A 70 -2.70 -22.66 -1.24
C ALA A 70 -3.30 -24.00 -1.69
N ILE A 71 -4.63 -24.12 -1.71
CA ILE A 71 -5.31 -25.36 -2.13
C ILE A 71 -5.05 -25.65 -3.62
N PRO A 72 -5.31 -24.70 -4.55
CA PRO A 72 -4.92 -24.90 -5.95
C PRO A 72 -3.41 -25.07 -6.18
N ALA A 73 -2.56 -24.35 -5.44
CA ALA A 73 -1.10 -24.52 -5.52
C ALA A 73 -0.67 -25.97 -5.23
N PHE A 74 -1.32 -26.59 -4.24
CA PHE A 74 -1.09 -27.99 -3.90
C PHE A 74 -1.65 -28.97 -4.93
N LEU A 75 -2.87 -28.73 -5.43
CA LEU A 75 -3.56 -29.67 -6.31
C LEU A 75 -3.05 -29.64 -7.76
N PHE A 76 -2.60 -28.48 -8.25
CA PHE A 76 -2.34 -28.27 -9.67
C PHE A 76 -0.93 -27.76 -10.00
N HIS A 77 -0.13 -27.40 -8.99
CA HIS A 77 1.21 -26.82 -9.19
C HIS A 77 2.31 -27.54 -8.38
N ASP A 78 2.01 -28.70 -7.80
CA ASP A 78 2.95 -29.51 -7.01
C ASP A 78 3.67 -28.74 -5.87
N GLN A 79 3.02 -27.70 -5.32
CA GLN A 79 3.54 -26.96 -4.18
C GLN A 79 2.89 -27.41 -2.88
N ASN A 80 3.68 -28.00 -1.99
CA ASN A 80 3.16 -28.43 -0.68
C ASN A 80 2.64 -27.25 0.18
N PHE A 81 1.78 -27.58 1.15
CA PHE A 81 1.18 -26.58 2.06
C PHE A 81 2.19 -25.87 2.95
N ALA A 82 3.29 -26.52 3.33
CA ALA A 82 4.32 -25.91 4.19
C ALA A 82 5.03 -24.76 3.46
N LEU A 83 5.43 -24.99 2.20
CA LEU A 83 6.01 -23.96 1.33
C LEU A 83 4.99 -22.84 1.07
N SER A 84 3.73 -23.20 0.80
CA SER A 84 2.66 -22.22 0.60
C SER A 84 2.43 -21.32 1.82
N LEU A 85 2.48 -21.90 3.03
CA LEU A 85 2.36 -21.16 4.29
C LEU A 85 3.59 -20.29 4.55
N LEU A 86 4.79 -20.79 4.24
CA LEU A 86 6.04 -20.04 4.39
C LEU A 86 6.07 -18.81 3.47
N THR A 87 5.67 -18.95 2.21
CA THR A 87 5.54 -17.79 1.30
C THR A 87 4.45 -16.84 1.77
N SER A 88 3.30 -17.38 2.17
CA SER A 88 2.15 -16.57 2.61
C SER A 88 2.35 -15.93 3.97
N ARG A 89 3.46 -16.19 4.68
CA ARG A 89 3.69 -15.70 6.06
C ARG A 89 3.48 -14.19 6.21
N VAL A 90 3.88 -13.43 5.19
CA VAL A 90 3.78 -11.97 5.18
C VAL A 90 2.32 -11.50 5.26
N ILE A 91 1.34 -12.30 4.82
CA ILE A 91 -0.08 -11.95 4.94
C ILE A 91 -0.51 -11.78 6.40
N PHE A 92 0.16 -12.46 7.33
CA PHE A 92 -0.16 -12.36 8.75
C PHE A 92 0.23 -11.01 9.37
N PHE A 93 0.96 -10.14 8.66
CA PHE A 93 1.11 -8.74 9.10
C PHE A 93 -0.24 -8.01 9.21
N TRP A 94 -1.27 -8.45 8.47
CA TRP A 94 -2.64 -7.95 8.66
C TRP A 94 -3.22 -8.23 10.05
N LEU A 95 -2.67 -9.20 10.81
CA LEU A 95 -3.07 -9.42 12.20
C LEU A 95 -2.74 -8.25 13.13
N LEU A 96 -1.84 -7.35 12.71
CA LEU A 96 -1.59 -6.08 13.40
C LEU A 96 -2.88 -5.30 13.58
N TYR A 97 -3.78 -5.28 12.59
CA TYR A 97 -5.06 -4.58 12.68
C TYR A 97 -5.88 -5.00 13.92
N PHE A 98 -5.97 -6.31 14.18
CA PHE A 98 -6.68 -6.83 15.34
C PHE A 98 -5.90 -6.58 16.64
N ALA A 99 -4.56 -6.65 16.59
CA ALA A 99 -3.72 -6.34 17.74
C ALA A 99 -3.90 -4.88 18.19
N LEU A 100 -3.91 -3.92 17.25
CA LEU A 100 -4.13 -2.50 17.53
C LEU A 100 -5.48 -2.25 18.25
N HIS A 101 -6.55 -2.93 17.82
CA HIS A 101 -7.88 -2.87 18.45
C HIS A 101 -7.94 -3.49 19.86
N LYS A 102 -7.13 -4.52 20.12
CA LYS A 102 -7.01 -5.15 21.44
C LYS A 102 -6.21 -4.29 22.40
N MET A 103 -5.09 -3.75 21.92
CA MET A 103 -4.22 -2.82 22.65
C MET A 103 -4.85 -1.44 22.85
N ASN A 104 -5.88 -1.10 22.07
CA ASN A 104 -6.53 0.21 22.06
C ASN A 104 -5.51 1.36 21.91
N VAL A 105 -4.64 1.25 20.91
CA VAL A 105 -3.55 2.20 20.65
C VAL A 105 -4.12 3.58 20.30
N ASP A 106 -3.58 4.64 20.89
CA ASP A 106 -3.94 6.01 20.55
C ASP A 106 -3.66 6.28 19.04
N PRO A 107 -4.69 6.61 18.22
CA PRO A 107 -4.53 6.88 16.80
C PRO A 107 -3.50 7.97 16.50
N TYR A 108 -3.41 9.01 17.34
CA TYR A 108 -2.47 10.11 17.14
C TYR A 108 -1.01 9.65 17.32
N LYS A 109 -0.75 8.76 18.27
CA LYS A 109 0.59 8.17 18.46
C LYS A 109 0.96 7.23 17.31
N LEU A 110 -0.03 6.51 16.78
CA LEU A 110 0.18 5.63 15.61
C LEU A 110 0.46 6.45 14.34
N GLU A 111 -0.27 7.54 14.11
CA GLU A 111 0.00 8.49 13.01
C GLU A 111 1.43 9.03 13.08
N LYS A 112 1.90 9.44 14.27
CA LYS A 112 3.30 9.87 14.44
C LYS A 112 4.30 8.80 14.04
N LEU A 113 4.04 7.54 14.38
CA LEU A 113 4.92 6.44 14.00
C LEU A 113 4.93 6.22 12.48
N LEU A 114 3.76 6.28 11.83
CA LEU A 114 3.67 6.22 10.36
C LEU A 114 4.44 7.38 9.70
N ILE A 115 4.37 8.59 10.27
CA ILE A 115 5.12 9.77 9.78
C ILE A 115 6.63 9.52 9.90
N ILE A 116 7.11 9.02 11.04
CA ILE A 116 8.54 8.73 11.25
C ILE A 116 9.06 7.75 10.20
N PHE A 117 8.33 6.67 9.92
CA PHE A 117 8.72 5.69 8.90
C PHE A 117 8.62 6.24 7.48
N GLY A 118 7.60 7.06 7.17
CA GLY A 118 7.51 7.73 5.88
C GLY A 118 8.67 8.71 5.65
N VAL A 119 9.06 9.46 6.68
CA VAL A 119 10.21 10.38 6.63
C VAL A 119 11.51 9.60 6.44
N ALA A 120 11.70 8.52 7.20
CA ALA A 120 12.88 7.67 7.08
C ALA A 120 13.00 7.11 5.66
N TRP A 121 11.92 6.56 5.10
CA TRP A 121 11.89 6.08 3.71
C TRP A 121 12.27 7.20 2.72
N SER A 122 11.72 8.40 2.87
CA SER A 122 12.03 9.52 1.99
C SER A 122 13.49 9.99 2.08
N ILE A 123 14.06 10.02 3.29
CA ILE A 123 15.47 10.37 3.49
C ILE A 123 16.35 9.32 2.83
N ILE A 124 16.08 8.03 3.06
CA ILE A 124 16.87 6.95 2.47
C ILE A 124 16.89 7.06 0.94
N MET A 125 15.71 7.20 0.31
CA MET A 125 15.59 7.36 -1.15
C MET A 125 16.43 8.52 -1.70
N VAL A 126 16.43 9.66 -1.02
CA VAL A 126 17.20 10.85 -1.46
C VAL A 126 18.69 10.66 -1.21
N VAL A 127 19.09 10.21 -0.02
CA VAL A 127 20.49 10.03 0.35
C VAL A 127 21.16 9.00 -0.56
N GLN A 128 20.47 7.91 -0.92
CA GLN A 128 21.03 6.88 -1.76
C GLN A 128 21.42 7.33 -3.17
N GLN A 129 20.77 8.38 -3.70
CA GLN A 129 21.18 8.97 -4.98
C GLN A 129 22.59 9.57 -4.91
N PHE A 130 23.00 10.07 -3.75
CA PHE A 130 24.32 10.67 -3.54
C PHE A 130 25.37 9.67 -3.05
N THR A 131 24.96 8.52 -2.52
CA THR A 131 25.89 7.47 -2.07
C THR A 131 26.18 6.41 -3.13
N TYR A 132 25.49 6.44 -4.27
CA TYR A 132 25.81 5.58 -5.42
C TYR A 132 27.28 5.80 -5.84
N PRO A 133 28.05 4.73 -6.14
CA PRO A 133 27.64 3.35 -6.44
C PRO A 133 27.35 2.45 -5.22
N THR A 134 27.48 2.94 -3.99
CA THR A 134 27.20 2.13 -2.79
C THR A 134 25.68 2.00 -2.56
N VAL A 135 25.15 0.79 -2.74
CA VAL A 135 23.72 0.47 -2.59
C VAL A 135 23.47 -0.23 -1.24
N LEU A 136 23.09 0.57 -0.23
CA LEU A 136 22.80 0.05 1.11
C LEU A 136 21.35 -0.43 1.31
N PHE A 137 20.43 -0.03 0.45
CA PHE A 137 19.01 -0.35 0.55
C PHE A 137 18.50 -0.73 -0.84
N ASP A 138 18.12 -1.98 -1.08
CA ASP A 138 17.43 -2.39 -2.30
C ASP A 138 16.75 -3.74 -2.09
N VAL A 139 15.50 -3.86 -2.51
CA VAL A 139 14.73 -5.12 -2.49
C VAL A 139 15.39 -6.19 -3.36
N TYR A 140 16.19 -5.79 -4.35
CA TYR A 140 16.85 -6.68 -5.30
C TYR A 140 18.34 -6.88 -5.02
N HIS A 141 18.82 -6.53 -3.82
CA HIS A 141 20.22 -6.80 -3.45
C HIS A 141 20.52 -8.31 -3.51
N GLY A 142 21.71 -8.67 -4.02
CA GLY A 142 22.14 -10.07 -4.13
C GLY A 142 21.43 -10.89 -5.22
N VAL A 143 20.63 -10.26 -6.08
CA VAL A 143 20.03 -10.94 -7.25
C VAL A 143 21.07 -11.08 -8.35
N THR A 144 21.52 -12.31 -8.59
CA THR A 144 22.38 -12.68 -9.72
C THR A 144 21.52 -13.24 -10.86
N TYR A 145 21.75 -12.78 -12.09
CA TYR A 145 21.18 -13.38 -13.29
C TYR A 145 21.81 -14.77 -13.55
N GLU A 146 21.18 -15.58 -14.41
CA GLU A 146 21.71 -16.90 -14.81
C GLU A 146 23.12 -16.83 -15.44
N ASP A 147 23.51 -15.68 -15.97
CA ASP A 147 24.85 -15.44 -16.52
C ASP A 147 25.92 -15.12 -15.46
N GLY A 148 25.56 -15.20 -14.17
CA GLY A 148 26.45 -14.94 -13.04
C GLY A 148 26.69 -13.46 -12.75
N LYS A 149 26.03 -12.54 -13.47
CA LYS A 149 26.13 -11.10 -13.19
C LYS A 149 25.10 -10.67 -12.15
N GLU A 150 25.54 -9.94 -11.14
CA GLU A 150 24.63 -9.24 -10.24
C GLU A 150 23.77 -8.25 -11.04
N ARG A 151 22.51 -8.11 -10.64
CA ARG A 151 21.60 -7.13 -11.22
C ARG A 151 22.18 -5.74 -11.03
N ASN A 152 22.65 -5.15 -12.12
CA ASN A 152 23.03 -3.75 -12.14
C ASN A 152 21.81 -2.87 -11.79
N VAL A 153 22.02 -1.88 -10.94
CA VAL A 153 21.00 -0.88 -10.65
C VAL A 153 20.66 -0.13 -11.94
N ASP A 154 19.37 -0.05 -12.24
CA ASP A 154 18.85 0.57 -13.46
C ASP A 154 19.06 2.09 -13.38
N ILE A 155 19.80 2.67 -14.33
CA ILE A 155 20.03 4.12 -14.42
C ILE A 155 19.19 4.66 -15.57
N ARG A 156 18.26 5.56 -15.24
CA ARG A 156 17.34 6.16 -16.20
C ARG A 156 17.42 7.66 -16.13
N GLY A 157 17.78 8.30 -17.24
CA GLY A 157 17.93 9.75 -17.30
C GLY A 157 18.94 10.29 -16.28
N GLY A 158 20.00 9.52 -15.98
CA GLY A 158 21.02 9.89 -14.99
C GLY A 158 20.61 9.70 -13.52
N ILE A 159 19.41 9.16 -13.24
CA ILE A 159 18.93 8.88 -11.89
C ILE A 159 18.97 7.39 -11.62
N VAL A 160 19.48 7.03 -10.44
CA VAL A 160 19.63 5.65 -9.99
C VAL A 160 18.27 5.14 -9.49
N ARG A 161 17.72 4.11 -10.12
CA ARG A 161 16.41 3.56 -9.76
C ARG A 161 16.57 2.44 -8.73
N ILE A 162 16.17 2.73 -7.51
CA ILE A 162 16.29 1.81 -6.38
C ILE A 162 14.91 1.46 -5.83
N TRP A 163 14.74 0.21 -5.43
CA TRP A 163 13.47 -0.28 -4.91
C TRP A 163 13.60 -0.48 -3.40
N ILE A 164 12.96 0.39 -2.64
CA ILE A 164 13.04 0.35 -1.18
C ILE A 164 11.71 -0.11 -0.60
N ALA A 165 11.74 -1.15 0.23
CA ALA A 165 10.54 -1.61 0.93
C ALA A 165 9.93 -0.51 1.81
N GLY A 166 8.61 -0.53 2.00
CA GLY A 166 7.92 0.45 2.84
C GLY A 166 7.37 1.68 2.12
N VAL A 167 7.26 1.64 0.79
CA VAL A 167 6.61 2.70 -0.02
C VAL A 167 5.18 3.04 0.45
N GLY A 168 4.46 2.11 1.10
CA GLY A 168 3.15 2.41 1.69
C GLY A 168 3.17 3.52 2.75
N PHE A 169 4.27 3.65 3.50
CA PHE A 169 4.45 4.73 4.47
C PHE A 169 4.63 6.09 3.79
N SER A 170 5.29 6.14 2.62
CA SER A 170 5.48 7.39 1.89
C SER A 170 4.20 7.87 1.21
N TYR A 171 3.33 6.97 0.75
CA TYR A 171 2.01 7.34 0.21
C TYR A 171 1.10 7.93 1.29
N PHE A 172 1.10 7.31 2.49
CA PHE A 172 0.46 7.91 3.65
C PHE A 172 1.05 9.29 3.97
N LEU A 173 2.38 9.43 4.02
CA LEU A 173 3.02 10.70 4.36
C LEU A 173 2.70 11.79 3.33
N ALA A 174 2.73 11.49 2.04
CA ALA A 174 2.41 12.45 0.98
C ALA A 174 0.98 12.99 1.12
N THR A 175 0.00 12.11 1.33
CA THR A 175 -1.41 12.48 1.48
C THR A 175 -1.71 13.15 2.83
N TYR A 176 -1.01 12.77 3.90
CA TYR A 176 -1.07 13.43 5.20
C TYR A 176 -0.51 14.85 5.14
N MET A 177 0.66 15.05 4.53
CA MET A 177 1.28 16.36 4.40
C MET A 177 0.50 17.28 3.47
N TRP A 178 -0.11 16.72 2.42
CA TRP A 178 -1.06 17.45 1.58
C TRP A 178 -2.23 18.02 2.40
N GLN A 179 -2.83 17.22 3.29
CA GLN A 179 -3.84 17.72 4.22
C GLN A 179 -3.27 18.75 5.20
N LYS A 180 -2.05 18.59 5.71
CA LYS A 180 -1.43 19.55 6.64
C LYS A 180 -1.16 20.91 5.99
N ILE A 181 -0.75 20.94 4.74
CA ILE A 181 -0.61 22.18 3.95
C ILE A 181 -1.97 22.88 3.82
N TYR A 182 -3.03 22.11 3.61
CA TYR A 182 -4.40 22.63 3.54
C TYR A 182 -4.88 23.22 4.87
N GLU A 183 -4.56 22.58 6.00
CA GLU A 183 -4.90 23.06 7.35
C GLU A 183 -4.08 24.28 7.76
N LYS A 184 -2.77 24.25 7.52
CA LYS A 184 -1.83 25.31 7.89
C LYS A 184 -0.63 25.32 6.93
N LEU A 185 -0.54 26.39 6.16
CA LEU A 185 0.64 26.66 5.34
C LEU A 185 1.80 27.09 6.25
N SER A 186 2.84 26.26 6.33
CA SER A 186 4.07 26.53 7.06
C SER A 186 5.27 26.02 6.28
N LEU A 187 6.43 26.66 6.45
CA LEU A 187 7.65 26.24 5.76
C LEU A 187 8.02 24.78 6.09
N SER A 188 7.83 24.36 7.34
CA SER A 188 8.06 22.97 7.76
C SER A 188 7.15 21.98 7.03
N ASN A 189 5.86 22.32 6.85
CA ASN A 189 4.92 21.45 6.13
C ASN A 189 5.26 21.37 4.64
N ILE A 190 5.64 22.49 4.03
CA ILE A 190 6.05 22.55 2.62
C ILE A 190 7.35 21.77 2.42
N ALA A 191 8.36 21.97 3.27
CA ALA A 191 9.64 21.27 3.17
C ALA A 191 9.48 19.75 3.30
N LEU A 192 8.66 19.30 4.26
CA LEU A 192 8.40 17.88 4.43
C LEU A 192 7.56 17.29 3.29
N PHE A 193 6.60 18.05 2.74
CA PHE A 193 5.87 17.64 1.53
C PHE A 193 6.81 17.56 0.32
N ALA A 194 7.67 18.55 0.11
CA ALA A 194 8.66 18.53 -0.97
C ALA A 194 9.61 17.34 -0.86
N LEU A 195 10.08 17.01 0.35
CA LEU A 195 10.92 15.84 0.60
C LEU A 195 10.23 14.53 0.18
N VAL A 196 8.98 14.30 0.60
CA VAL A 196 8.29 13.05 0.27
C VAL A 196 7.94 12.97 -1.22
N ILE A 197 7.57 14.09 -1.85
CA ILE A 197 7.31 14.12 -3.30
C ILE A 197 8.60 13.87 -4.09
N ALA A 198 9.72 14.50 -3.70
CA ALA A 198 11.03 14.23 -4.31
C ALA A 198 11.40 12.75 -4.21
N ALA A 199 11.26 12.14 -3.03
CA ALA A 199 11.53 10.72 -2.84
C ALA A 199 10.65 9.80 -3.71
N ILE A 200 9.36 10.11 -3.86
CA ILE A 200 8.46 9.33 -4.73
C ILE A 200 8.83 9.49 -6.22
N LEU A 201 9.29 10.67 -6.64
CA LEU A 201 9.75 10.89 -8.02
C LEU A 201 11.02 10.10 -8.34
N LEU A 202 11.94 9.99 -7.38
CA LEU A 202 13.16 9.19 -7.51
C LEU A 202 12.89 7.68 -7.67
N MET A 203 11.72 7.20 -7.25
CA MET A 203 11.29 5.82 -7.53
C MET A 203 10.93 5.60 -9.03
N GLN A 204 10.70 6.68 -9.76
CA GLN A 204 10.40 6.72 -11.20
C GLN A 204 9.19 5.89 -11.65
N SER A 205 8.24 5.64 -10.76
CA SER A 205 6.99 4.99 -11.14
C SER A 205 6.03 6.00 -11.77
N ARG A 206 6.01 6.05 -13.11
CA ARG A 206 5.19 7.00 -13.90
C ARG A 206 3.71 6.98 -13.49
N GLN A 207 3.19 5.79 -13.21
CA GLN A 207 1.79 5.59 -12.80
C GLN A 207 1.49 6.20 -11.43
N VAL A 208 2.43 6.08 -10.48
CA VAL A 208 2.30 6.67 -9.15
C VAL A 208 2.40 8.19 -9.21
N ILE A 209 3.32 8.72 -10.02
CA ILE A 209 3.47 10.17 -10.26
C ILE A 209 2.18 10.72 -10.85
N PHE A 210 1.66 10.09 -11.91
CA PHE A 210 0.39 10.47 -12.53
C PHE A 210 -0.78 10.37 -11.53
N GLY A 211 -0.85 9.28 -10.76
CA GLY A 211 -1.85 9.08 -9.72
C GLY A 211 -1.82 10.18 -8.65
N LEU A 212 -0.65 10.60 -8.19
CA LEU A 212 -0.50 11.70 -7.23
C LEU A 212 -0.99 13.03 -7.80
N ILE A 213 -0.60 13.36 -9.04
CA ILE A 213 -1.05 14.58 -9.73
C ILE A 213 -2.58 14.56 -9.82
N LEU A 214 -3.16 13.45 -10.28
CA LEU A 214 -4.60 13.31 -10.42
C LEU A 214 -5.32 13.41 -9.09
N VAL A 215 -4.85 12.74 -8.03
CA VAL A 215 -5.46 12.78 -6.69
C VAL A 215 -5.43 14.18 -6.12
N PHE A 216 -4.28 14.86 -6.13
CA PHE A 216 -4.17 16.20 -5.56
C PHE A 216 -4.95 17.22 -6.36
N THR A 217 -4.93 17.13 -7.69
CA THR A 217 -5.71 18.00 -8.58
C THR A 217 -7.21 17.78 -8.39
N ALA A 218 -7.67 16.53 -8.37
CA ALA A 218 -9.07 16.20 -8.11
C ALA A 218 -9.50 16.65 -6.71
N ASP A 219 -8.66 16.47 -5.70
CA ASP A 219 -8.95 16.93 -4.34
C ASP A 219 -9.02 18.46 -4.23
N VAL A 220 -8.20 19.19 -5.01
CA VAL A 220 -8.38 20.63 -5.22
C VAL A 220 -9.78 20.87 -5.80
N PHE A 221 -10.15 20.30 -6.94
CA PHE A 221 -11.40 20.69 -7.60
C PHE A 221 -12.69 20.20 -6.92
N LEU A 222 -12.68 19.03 -6.27
CA LEU A 222 -13.90 18.35 -5.80
C LEU A 222 -14.28 18.63 -4.35
N ASN A 223 -13.33 19.01 -3.47
CA ASN A 223 -13.59 19.18 -2.04
C ASN A 223 -13.78 20.64 -1.58
N PHE A 224 -14.00 21.60 -2.49
CA PHE A 224 -14.22 23.00 -2.11
C PHE A 224 -15.68 23.31 -1.73
N LYS A 225 -16.00 23.09 -0.45
CA LYS A 225 -17.01 23.87 0.28
C LYS A 225 -16.41 25.14 0.93
N VAL A 226 -15.26 25.62 0.46
CA VAL A 226 -14.54 26.73 1.08
C VAL A 226 -14.79 28.03 0.31
N ALA A 227 -15.00 29.13 1.05
CA ALA A 227 -15.17 30.48 0.50
C ALA A 227 -14.16 30.79 -0.63
N SER A 228 -14.64 31.49 -1.67
CA SER A 228 -13.96 31.75 -2.95
C SER A 228 -12.49 32.20 -2.83
N VAL A 229 -12.14 32.94 -1.78
CA VAL A 229 -10.79 33.47 -1.55
C VAL A 229 -9.77 32.38 -1.16
N LYS A 230 -10.15 31.40 -0.33
CA LYS A 230 -9.26 30.28 0.02
C LYS A 230 -9.07 29.33 -1.16
N ARG A 231 -10.08 29.21 -2.03
CA ARG A 231 -10.00 28.47 -3.30
C ARG A 231 -8.97 29.11 -4.22
N ILE A 232 -9.05 30.41 -4.47
CA ILE A 232 -8.09 31.13 -5.32
C ILE A 232 -6.67 30.98 -4.77
N ARG A 233 -6.46 31.23 -3.47
CA ARG A 233 -5.14 31.05 -2.84
C ARG A 233 -4.56 29.65 -3.01
N PHE A 234 -5.36 28.61 -2.79
CA PHE A 234 -4.89 27.23 -2.89
C PHE A 234 -4.65 26.81 -4.35
N THR A 235 -5.52 27.22 -5.26
CA THR A 235 -5.34 27.03 -6.70
C THR A 235 -4.08 27.73 -7.18
N THR A 236 -3.84 28.99 -6.80
CA THR A 236 -2.61 29.72 -7.14
C THR A 236 -1.37 29.08 -6.53
N LEU A 237 -1.42 28.58 -5.29
CA LEU A 237 -0.31 27.86 -4.67
C LEU A 237 -0.02 26.52 -5.33
N PHE A 238 -1.06 25.77 -5.70
CA PHE A 238 -0.91 24.50 -6.42
C PHE A 238 -0.31 24.72 -7.81
N PHE A 239 -0.83 25.67 -8.58
CA PHE A 239 -0.26 25.99 -9.89
C PHE A 239 1.12 26.64 -9.78
N GLY A 240 1.38 27.44 -8.75
CA GLY A 240 2.71 27.98 -8.47
C GLY A 240 3.71 26.88 -8.11
N PHE A 241 3.32 25.93 -7.25
CA PHE A 241 4.12 24.74 -6.96
C PHE A 241 4.31 23.89 -8.22
N ALA A 242 3.27 23.64 -9.00
CA ALA A 242 3.36 22.87 -10.25
C ALA A 242 4.28 23.54 -11.28
N LEU A 243 4.26 24.88 -11.36
CA LEU A 243 5.15 25.65 -12.22
C LEU A 243 6.61 25.54 -11.77
N VAL A 244 6.89 25.78 -10.49
CA VAL A 244 8.25 25.63 -9.92
C VAL A 244 8.71 24.18 -10.05
N PHE A 245 7.81 23.23 -9.82
CA PHE A 245 8.07 21.81 -9.96
C PHE A 245 8.42 21.45 -11.40
N PHE A 246 7.66 21.92 -12.39
CA PHE A 246 7.97 21.70 -13.80
C PHE A 246 9.25 22.43 -14.23
N ALA A 247 9.55 23.59 -13.65
CA ALA A 247 10.81 24.28 -13.92
C ALA A 247 12.03 23.52 -13.39
N VAL A 248 11.90 22.81 -12.26
CA VAL A 248 13.02 22.10 -11.61
C VAL A 248 13.12 20.64 -12.07
N ALA A 249 11.98 19.97 -12.28
CA ALA A 249 11.89 18.55 -12.63
C ALA A 249 11.42 18.32 -14.08
N GLY A 250 11.25 19.37 -14.87
CA GLY A 250 10.74 19.31 -16.24
C GLY A 250 11.56 18.41 -17.14
N ASP A 251 12.89 18.61 -17.15
CA ASP A 251 13.81 17.78 -17.95
C ASP A 251 13.75 16.31 -17.54
N PHE A 252 13.63 16.02 -16.25
CA PHE A 252 13.44 14.66 -15.75
C PHE A 252 12.10 14.06 -16.21
N ILE A 253 11.01 14.83 -16.15
CA ILE A 253 9.70 14.39 -16.62
C ILE A 253 9.71 14.16 -18.14
N LEU A 254 10.35 15.04 -18.90
CA LEU A 254 10.53 14.90 -20.34
C LEU A 254 11.34 13.65 -20.68
N ALA A 255 12.44 13.40 -19.96
CA ALA A 255 13.22 12.16 -20.10
C ALA A 255 12.38 10.91 -19.79
N LEU A 256 11.50 10.96 -18.78
CA LEU A 256 10.57 9.85 -18.51
C LEU A 256 9.54 9.67 -19.63
N ILE A 257 9.07 10.74 -20.26
CA ILE A 257 8.14 10.71 -21.40
C ILE A 257 8.85 10.14 -22.64
N GLU A 258 10.06 10.57 -22.93
CA GLU A 258 10.87 10.06 -24.05
C GLU A 258 11.16 8.57 -23.88
N LEU A 259 11.61 8.15 -22.69
CA LEU A 259 11.81 6.75 -22.35
C LEU A 259 10.50 5.95 -22.46
N SER A 260 9.34 6.57 -22.20
CA SER A 260 8.03 5.92 -22.41
C SER A 260 7.75 5.67 -23.90
N LYS A 261 8.07 6.65 -24.75
CA LYS A 261 7.87 6.52 -26.20
C LYS A 261 8.81 5.47 -26.79
N GLU A 262 10.07 5.45 -26.37
CA GLU A 262 11.02 4.44 -26.81
C GLU A 262 10.57 3.04 -26.40
N GLN A 263 10.22 2.85 -25.13
CA GLN A 263 9.74 1.56 -24.61
C GLN A 263 8.39 1.12 -25.21
N GLY A 264 7.49 2.05 -25.47
CA GLY A 264 6.18 1.78 -26.10
C GLY A 264 6.31 1.37 -27.57
N VAL A 265 7.35 1.83 -28.26
CA VAL A 265 7.63 1.45 -29.66
C VAL A 265 8.44 0.15 -29.76
N THR A 266 9.29 -0.17 -28.78
CA THR A 266 10.21 -1.32 -28.89
C THR A 266 9.90 -2.57 -28.06
N SER A 267 9.03 -2.58 -27.04
CA SER A 267 8.63 -3.87 -26.37
C SER A 267 7.72 -3.75 -25.14
N GLY A 268 7.80 -2.69 -24.35
CA GLY A 268 7.28 -2.69 -22.97
C GLY A 268 5.76 -2.76 -22.84
N ASP A 269 5.02 -1.99 -23.65
CA ASP A 269 3.54 -2.03 -23.63
C ASP A 269 3.01 -3.32 -24.27
N TYR A 270 3.73 -3.86 -25.25
CA TYR A 270 3.45 -5.16 -25.86
C TYR A 270 3.60 -6.29 -24.83
N VAL A 271 4.68 -6.28 -24.02
CA VAL A 271 4.89 -7.26 -22.95
C VAL A 271 3.76 -7.20 -21.92
N ARG A 272 3.32 -6.00 -21.47
CA ARG A 272 2.20 -5.91 -20.52
C ARG A 272 0.88 -6.41 -21.10
N ALA A 273 0.61 -6.15 -22.37
CA ALA A 273 -0.57 -6.69 -23.05
C ALA A 273 -0.52 -8.22 -23.14
N LEU A 274 0.66 -8.80 -23.41
CA LEU A 274 0.88 -10.24 -23.38
C LEU A 274 0.72 -10.82 -21.97
N GLU A 275 1.28 -10.19 -20.93
CA GLU A 275 1.10 -10.60 -19.53
C GLU A 275 -0.37 -10.61 -19.12
N ILE A 276 -1.12 -9.56 -19.50
CA ILE A 276 -2.56 -9.48 -19.25
C ILE A 276 -3.26 -10.66 -19.93
N ASN A 277 -2.98 -10.90 -21.21
CA ASN A 277 -3.63 -11.98 -21.94
C ASN A 277 -3.32 -13.34 -21.29
N TYR A 278 -2.04 -13.60 -21.05
CA TYR A 278 -1.56 -14.85 -20.48
C TYR A 278 -2.16 -15.12 -19.10
N PHE A 279 -2.04 -14.19 -18.14
CA PHE A 279 -2.52 -14.41 -16.77
C PHE A 279 -4.04 -14.33 -16.61
N LEU A 280 -4.74 -13.71 -17.56
CA LEU A 280 -6.20 -13.61 -17.53
C LEU A 280 -6.87 -14.78 -18.24
N PHE A 281 -6.30 -15.30 -19.33
CA PHE A 281 -6.97 -16.27 -20.19
C PHE A 281 -6.25 -17.61 -20.33
N GLU A 282 -4.91 -17.66 -20.30
CA GLU A 282 -4.15 -18.87 -20.62
C GLU A 282 -3.68 -19.63 -19.37
N TYR A 283 -3.23 -18.91 -18.34
CA TYR A 283 -2.56 -19.49 -17.17
C TYR A 283 -3.51 -20.04 -16.11
N TRP A 284 -4.31 -21.05 -16.49
CA TRP A 284 -5.35 -21.64 -15.66
C TRP A 284 -5.43 -23.18 -15.83
N PRO A 285 -4.78 -23.95 -14.94
CA PRO A 285 -4.77 -25.41 -15.07
C PRO A 285 -6.13 -26.04 -14.73
N HIS A 286 -7.00 -25.35 -13.98
CA HIS A 286 -8.30 -25.87 -13.57
C HIS A 286 -9.31 -24.76 -13.24
N PRO A 287 -10.64 -24.93 -13.46
CA PRO A 287 -11.68 -23.97 -13.10
C PRO A 287 -11.64 -23.48 -11.64
N LEU A 288 -11.23 -24.33 -10.70
CA LEU A 288 -11.07 -23.98 -9.29
C LEU A 288 -10.04 -22.85 -9.09
N CYS A 289 -9.00 -22.80 -9.92
CA CYS A 289 -7.99 -21.76 -9.88
C CYS A 289 -8.59 -20.38 -10.18
N TYR A 290 -9.60 -20.27 -11.05
CA TYR A 290 -10.27 -18.97 -11.27
C TYR A 290 -10.95 -18.45 -10.00
N LEU A 291 -11.49 -19.34 -9.16
CA LEU A 291 -12.23 -18.95 -7.96
C LEU A 291 -11.31 -18.61 -6.79
N LEU A 292 -10.28 -19.44 -6.55
CA LEU A 292 -9.39 -19.35 -5.38
C LEU A 292 -7.96 -18.88 -5.69
N GLY A 293 -7.63 -18.72 -6.97
CA GLY A 293 -6.30 -18.36 -7.45
C GLY A 293 -5.38 -19.57 -7.62
N ASN A 294 -4.18 -19.34 -8.13
CA ASN A 294 -3.15 -20.38 -8.27
C ASN A 294 -2.22 -20.49 -7.05
N GLY A 295 -2.34 -19.56 -6.09
CA GLY A 295 -1.47 -19.45 -4.94
C GLY A 295 -0.23 -18.60 -5.17
N TRP A 296 0.49 -18.32 -4.09
CA TRP A 296 1.79 -17.67 -4.13
C TRP A 296 2.87 -18.73 -4.30
N GLU A 297 3.77 -18.53 -5.27
CA GLU A 297 4.87 -19.43 -5.57
C GLU A 297 5.98 -19.39 -4.51
N HIS A 298 6.66 -20.53 -4.28
CA HIS A 298 7.87 -20.62 -3.46
C HIS A 298 9.02 -21.16 -4.30
N ASP A 299 10.18 -20.51 -4.32
CA ASP A 299 11.31 -20.85 -5.21
C ASP A 299 11.80 -22.31 -5.13
N LEU A 300 11.60 -22.97 -3.99
CA LEU A 300 11.91 -24.39 -3.78
C LEU A 300 10.90 -25.38 -4.40
N SER A 301 9.73 -24.95 -4.86
CA SER A 301 8.71 -25.82 -5.46
C SER A 301 8.82 -25.85 -6.98
N PRO A 302 8.28 -26.88 -7.66
CA PRO A 302 8.10 -26.87 -9.11
C PRO A 302 7.35 -25.62 -9.58
N TYR A 303 6.31 -25.21 -8.84
CA TYR A 303 5.57 -23.97 -9.10
C TYR A 303 6.45 -22.72 -9.09
N GLY A 304 7.34 -22.59 -8.10
CA GLY A 304 8.30 -21.49 -8.02
C GLY A 304 9.22 -21.42 -9.22
N LYS A 305 9.74 -22.58 -9.65
CA LYS A 305 10.62 -22.68 -10.82
C LYS A 305 9.88 -22.35 -12.11
N GLU A 306 8.66 -22.84 -12.29
CA GLU A 306 7.82 -22.50 -13.44
C GLU A 306 7.62 -20.97 -13.53
N ILE A 307 7.17 -20.35 -12.45
CA ILE A 307 6.93 -18.91 -12.42
C ILE A 307 8.23 -18.10 -12.61
N LYS A 308 9.35 -18.53 -12.00
CA LYS A 308 10.61 -17.78 -12.01
C LYS A 308 11.43 -18.01 -13.28
N GLU A 309 11.71 -19.25 -13.61
CA GLU A 309 12.60 -19.63 -14.70
C GLU A 309 11.86 -19.57 -16.04
N GLN A 310 10.66 -20.15 -16.15
CA GLN A 310 9.95 -20.22 -17.43
C GLN A 310 9.24 -18.91 -17.77
N LEU A 311 8.45 -18.37 -16.83
CA LEU A 311 7.66 -17.17 -17.12
C LEU A 311 8.48 -15.88 -16.99
N LYS A 312 9.10 -15.63 -15.82
CA LYS A 312 9.82 -14.36 -15.60
C LYS A 312 11.11 -14.28 -16.41
N TRP A 313 11.97 -15.30 -16.36
CA TRP A 313 13.27 -15.25 -17.05
C TRP A 313 13.17 -15.69 -18.51
N GLY A 314 12.39 -16.73 -18.82
CA GLY A 314 12.22 -17.23 -20.19
C GLY A 314 11.35 -16.34 -21.07
N LEU A 315 10.17 -15.94 -20.60
CA LEU A 315 9.19 -15.19 -21.39
C LEU A 315 9.09 -13.70 -21.04
N GLY A 316 9.75 -13.25 -19.96
CA GLY A 316 9.67 -11.87 -19.49
C GLY A 316 8.30 -11.50 -18.92
N LEU A 317 7.50 -12.47 -18.47
CA LEU A 317 6.14 -12.26 -17.97
C LEU A 317 6.10 -12.17 -16.43
N TYR A 318 5.73 -11.01 -15.91
CA TYR A 318 5.72 -10.71 -14.48
C TYR A 318 4.30 -10.50 -13.96
N ARG A 319 3.84 -11.35 -13.03
CA ARG A 319 2.54 -11.17 -12.36
C ARG A 319 2.43 -9.84 -11.61
N SER A 320 3.55 -9.31 -11.12
CA SER A 320 3.61 -8.02 -10.44
C SER A 320 3.29 -6.82 -11.34
N ASP A 321 3.39 -6.98 -12.65
CA ASP A 321 3.37 -5.87 -13.61
C ASP A 321 1.95 -5.58 -14.13
N VAL A 322 0.99 -6.45 -13.80
CA VAL A 322 -0.42 -6.38 -14.22
C VAL A 322 -1.41 -6.20 -13.06
N GLY A 323 -0.91 -5.86 -11.86
CA GLY A 323 -1.71 -5.39 -10.72
C GLY A 323 -2.84 -6.32 -10.31
N LEU A 324 -4.08 -5.84 -10.32
CA LEU A 324 -5.26 -6.59 -9.89
C LEU A 324 -5.45 -7.90 -10.68
N ILE A 325 -4.99 -7.96 -11.94
CA ILE A 325 -4.99 -9.19 -12.75
C ILE A 325 -3.95 -10.18 -12.20
N GLY A 326 -2.78 -9.68 -11.77
CA GLY A 326 -1.79 -10.52 -11.08
C GLY A 326 -2.32 -11.08 -9.77
N ALA A 327 -3.00 -10.23 -8.99
CA ALA A 327 -3.68 -10.66 -7.77
C ALA A 327 -4.84 -11.63 -8.04
N PHE A 328 -5.58 -11.45 -9.14
CA PHE A 328 -6.58 -12.42 -9.62
C PHE A 328 -5.93 -13.77 -9.90
N ASN A 329 -4.81 -13.77 -10.63
CA ASN A 329 -4.10 -15.00 -10.96
C ASN A 329 -3.59 -15.73 -9.71
N LYS A 330 -3.14 -15.01 -8.67
CA LYS A 330 -2.65 -15.60 -7.42
C LYS A 330 -3.76 -16.00 -6.45
N PHE A 331 -4.79 -15.18 -6.25
CA PHE A 331 -5.76 -15.33 -5.15
C PHE A 331 -7.23 -15.48 -5.59
N GLY A 332 -7.50 -15.43 -6.90
CA GLY A 332 -8.78 -15.78 -7.49
C GLY A 332 -9.85 -14.69 -7.40
N LEU A 333 -11.00 -15.02 -7.99
CA LEU A 333 -12.14 -14.12 -8.15
C LEU A 333 -12.64 -13.58 -6.82
N PHE A 334 -12.78 -14.45 -5.80
CA PHE A 334 -13.31 -14.03 -4.51
C PHE A 334 -12.43 -12.97 -3.84
N TYR A 335 -11.10 -13.09 -3.97
CA TYR A 335 -10.17 -12.10 -3.45
C TYR A 335 -10.34 -10.75 -4.14
N VAL A 336 -10.40 -10.76 -5.48
CA VAL A 336 -10.57 -9.54 -6.28
C VAL A 336 -11.90 -8.85 -5.98
N VAL A 337 -12.99 -9.62 -5.83
CA VAL A 337 -14.30 -9.08 -5.44
C VAL A 337 -14.21 -8.37 -4.09
N VAL A 338 -13.53 -8.95 -3.10
CA VAL A 338 -13.33 -8.31 -1.79
C VAL A 338 -12.53 -7.01 -1.90
N VAL A 339 -11.48 -6.98 -2.73
CA VAL A 339 -10.68 -5.77 -2.98
C VAL A 339 -11.52 -4.69 -3.67
N ILE A 340 -12.31 -5.03 -4.68
CA ILE A 340 -13.23 -4.10 -5.36
C ILE A 340 -14.29 -3.57 -4.37
N MET A 341 -14.88 -4.46 -3.55
CA MET A 341 -15.82 -4.08 -2.51
C MET A 341 -15.20 -3.14 -1.47
N PHE A 342 -13.91 -3.30 -1.16
CA PHE A 342 -13.17 -2.39 -0.30
C PHE A 342 -13.04 -1.01 -0.96
N TYR A 343 -12.57 -0.94 -2.21
CA TYR A 343 -12.44 0.34 -2.91
C TYR A 343 -13.80 1.03 -3.03
N ALA A 344 -14.86 0.31 -3.39
CA ALA A 344 -16.21 0.84 -3.41
C ALA A 344 -16.66 1.38 -2.04
N LYS A 345 -16.27 0.73 -0.93
CA LYS A 345 -16.58 1.21 0.42
C LYS A 345 -15.89 2.52 0.77
N VAL A 346 -14.65 2.72 0.33
CA VAL A 346 -13.87 3.92 0.64
C VAL A 346 -14.17 5.08 -0.31
N LEU A 347 -14.38 4.79 -1.59
CA LEU A 347 -14.56 5.78 -2.64
C LEU A 347 -15.99 6.32 -2.70
N ILE A 348 -16.99 5.48 -2.45
CA ILE A 348 -18.39 5.90 -2.48
C ILE A 348 -18.76 6.51 -1.12
N PRO A 349 -19.16 7.79 -1.05
CA PRO A 349 -19.56 8.41 0.21
C PRO A 349 -20.71 7.66 0.88
N ARG A 350 -20.58 7.37 2.17
CA ARG A 350 -21.63 6.73 2.98
C ARG A 350 -21.92 7.59 4.21
N LYS A 351 -23.21 7.76 4.52
CA LYS A 351 -23.69 8.60 5.62
C LYS A 351 -23.09 8.23 6.98
N HIS A 352 -22.82 6.94 7.19
CA HIS A 352 -22.37 6.39 8.48
C HIS A 352 -20.90 5.93 8.49
N LEU A 353 -20.12 6.28 7.46
CA LEU A 353 -18.70 5.93 7.39
C LEU A 353 -17.85 7.20 7.25
N ILE A 354 -17.17 7.54 8.33
CA ILE A 354 -16.20 8.62 8.37
C ILE A 354 -14.82 8.07 8.05
N ILE A 355 -14.19 8.66 7.03
CA ILE A 355 -12.82 8.36 6.66
C ILE A 355 -12.06 9.68 6.70
N PRO A 356 -10.99 9.80 7.52
CA PRO A 356 -10.14 10.99 7.49
C PRO A 356 -9.68 11.28 6.06
N ARG A 357 -9.67 12.57 5.67
CA ARG A 357 -9.43 12.98 4.28
C ARG A 357 -8.12 12.43 3.74
N TYR A 358 -7.01 12.58 4.47
CA TYR A 358 -5.71 12.04 4.05
C TYR A 358 -5.74 10.51 3.82
N ILE A 359 -6.46 9.75 4.65
CA ILE A 359 -6.63 8.30 4.47
C ILE A 359 -7.41 8.00 3.19
N ARG A 360 -8.50 8.74 2.95
CA ARG A 360 -9.29 8.59 1.72
C ARG A 360 -8.43 8.88 0.49
N LEU A 361 -7.65 9.97 0.50
CA LEU A 361 -6.73 10.30 -0.60
C LEU A 361 -5.68 9.20 -0.82
N CYS A 362 -5.13 8.63 0.26
CA CYS A 362 -4.20 7.51 0.17
C CYS A 362 -4.83 6.31 -0.54
N PHE A 363 -6.06 5.94 -0.18
CA PHE A 363 -6.75 4.82 -0.82
C PHE A 363 -7.21 5.12 -2.25
N VAL A 364 -7.55 6.37 -2.59
CA VAL A 364 -7.82 6.78 -3.98
C VAL A 364 -6.57 6.64 -4.84
N LEU A 365 -5.40 7.10 -4.34
CA LEU A 365 -4.11 6.92 -5.04
C LEU A 365 -3.85 5.44 -5.33
N CYS A 366 -4.09 4.58 -4.33
CA CYS A 366 -3.91 3.14 -4.47
C CYS A 366 -4.93 2.54 -5.46
N ALA A 367 -6.19 2.99 -5.47
CA ALA A 367 -7.18 2.52 -6.42
C ALA A 367 -6.81 2.86 -7.87
N LEU A 368 -6.29 4.07 -8.12
CA LEU A 368 -5.89 4.54 -9.45
C LEU A 368 -4.70 3.76 -10.03
N THR A 369 -3.86 3.20 -9.18
CA THR A 369 -2.64 2.48 -9.56
C THR A 369 -2.80 0.96 -9.48
N ALA A 370 -3.92 0.46 -8.95
CA ALA A 370 -4.17 -0.97 -8.72
C ALA A 370 -4.24 -1.82 -10.00
N PHE A 371 -4.53 -1.23 -11.16
CA PHE A 371 -4.68 -1.95 -12.44
C PHE A 371 -3.40 -1.97 -13.27
N THR A 372 -2.42 -1.14 -12.95
CA THR A 372 -1.29 -0.87 -13.84
C THR A 372 0.06 -1.25 -13.24
N GLY A 373 0.11 -1.53 -11.93
CA GLY A 373 1.29 -2.03 -11.21
C GLY A 373 0.88 -2.89 -10.02
N ALA A 374 1.86 -3.42 -9.28
CA ALA A 374 1.64 -4.41 -8.21
C ALA A 374 0.50 -4.02 -7.27
N ASN A 375 -0.41 -4.96 -7.00
CA ASN A 375 -1.58 -4.66 -6.20
C ASN A 375 -1.19 -4.47 -4.72
N PHE A 376 -1.76 -3.44 -4.11
CA PHE A 376 -1.52 -3.02 -2.73
C PHE A 376 -1.83 -4.10 -1.70
N PHE A 377 -2.85 -4.91 -1.96
CA PHE A 377 -3.30 -5.93 -1.02
C PHE A 377 -2.50 -7.23 -1.09
N GLU A 378 -1.62 -7.38 -2.09
CA GLU A 378 -0.69 -8.52 -2.21
C GLU A 378 0.77 -8.14 -1.93
N THR A 379 1.10 -6.85 -1.91
CA THR A 379 2.49 -6.39 -1.77
C THR A 379 2.81 -6.09 -0.30
N PRO A 380 3.81 -6.77 0.32
CA PRO A 380 4.10 -6.66 1.76
C PRO A 380 4.32 -5.25 2.28
N SER A 381 4.94 -4.38 1.45
CA SER A 381 5.20 -2.97 1.75
C SER A 381 3.97 -2.14 2.15
N TYR A 382 2.75 -2.64 1.90
CA TYR A 382 1.50 -1.94 2.24
C TYR A 382 0.73 -2.55 3.40
N PHE A 383 1.00 -3.79 3.82
CA PHE A 383 0.16 -4.50 4.79
C PHE A 383 0.09 -3.79 6.13
N VAL A 384 1.25 -3.44 6.68
CA VAL A 384 1.38 -2.74 7.96
C VAL A 384 0.78 -1.32 7.93
N PRO A 385 1.15 -0.43 6.99
CA PRO A 385 0.54 0.88 6.93
C PRO A 385 -0.98 0.78 6.72
N PHE A 386 -1.48 -0.11 5.86
CA PHE A 386 -2.93 -0.24 5.63
C PHE A 386 -3.67 -0.79 6.85
N ALA A 387 -3.10 -1.77 7.57
CA ALA A 387 -3.66 -2.23 8.83
C ALA A 387 -3.81 -1.08 9.84
N CYS A 388 -2.84 -0.16 9.88
CA CYS A 388 -2.90 1.05 10.70
C CYS A 388 -3.97 2.04 10.19
N LEU A 389 -4.06 2.28 8.88
CA LEU A 389 -5.07 3.18 8.31
C LEU A 389 -6.50 2.67 8.53
N PHE A 390 -6.71 1.35 8.43
CA PHE A 390 -8.01 0.74 8.75
C PHE A 390 -8.36 0.93 10.22
N TYR A 391 -7.39 0.71 11.12
CA TYR A 391 -7.56 0.92 12.54
C TYR A 391 -7.89 2.39 12.89
N ILE A 392 -7.14 3.35 12.35
CA ILE A 392 -7.37 4.79 12.57
C ILE A 392 -8.76 5.19 12.06
N THR A 393 -9.16 4.66 10.90
CA THR A 393 -10.49 4.91 10.34
C THR A 393 -11.59 4.34 11.24
N ASP A 394 -11.44 3.10 11.72
CA ASP A 394 -12.40 2.52 12.66
C ASP A 394 -12.52 3.35 13.95
N LYS A 395 -11.40 3.83 14.51
CA LYS A 395 -11.40 4.69 15.70
C LYS A 395 -12.09 6.04 15.47
N ALA A 396 -11.92 6.63 14.28
CA ALA A 396 -12.64 7.84 13.90
C ALA A 396 -14.16 7.61 13.85
N ASN A 397 -14.60 6.43 13.38
CA ASN A 397 -16.02 6.05 13.36
C ASN A 397 -16.58 5.79 14.77
N GLU A 398 -15.84 5.09 15.62
CA GLU A 398 -16.22 4.85 17.03
C GLU A 398 -16.45 6.18 17.75
N TYR A 399 -15.51 7.12 17.63
CA TYR A 399 -15.63 8.46 18.22
C TYR A 399 -16.88 9.19 17.74
N HIS A 400 -17.16 9.18 16.45
CA HIS A 400 -18.32 9.86 15.89
C HIS A 400 -19.66 9.26 16.35
N LEU A 401 -19.75 7.93 16.40
CA LEU A 401 -20.96 7.24 16.86
C LEU A 401 -21.26 7.59 18.33
N HIS A 402 -20.25 7.56 19.21
CA HIS A 402 -20.43 7.91 20.62
C HIS A 402 -20.91 9.35 20.83
N HIS A 403 -20.42 10.32 20.05
CA HIS A 403 -20.80 11.72 20.20
C HIS A 403 -22.21 12.03 19.64
N HIS A 404 -22.68 11.28 18.65
CA HIS A 404 -24.05 11.42 18.13
C HIS A 404 -25.12 10.73 19.00
N THR A 405 -24.77 9.64 19.71
CA THR A 405 -25.71 8.99 20.64
C THR A 405 -25.90 9.76 21.95
N HIS A 406 -24.92 10.56 22.38
CA HIS A 406 -25.03 11.36 23.63
C HIS A 406 -25.50 12.80 23.42
N SER A 407 -25.69 13.25 22.17
CA SER A 407 -26.17 14.60 21.83
C SER A 407 -27.62 14.65 21.38
N GLN A 408 -28.35 13.52 21.39
CA GLN A 408 -29.81 13.54 21.28
C GLN A 408 -30.41 13.75 22.68
N PRO A 409 -31.05 14.90 22.97
CA PRO A 409 -31.79 15.02 24.22
C PRO A 409 -32.92 14.00 24.19
N ALA A 410 -33.05 13.24 25.28
CA ALA A 410 -34.22 12.41 25.51
C ALA A 410 -35.45 13.31 25.36
N VAL A 411 -36.24 13.07 24.31
CA VAL A 411 -37.55 13.70 24.16
C VAL A 411 -38.39 13.12 25.28
N ALA A 412 -38.45 13.84 26.39
CA ALA A 412 -39.40 13.58 27.45
C ALA A 412 -40.80 13.74 26.85
N HIS A 413 -41.52 12.62 26.74
CA HIS A 413 -42.96 12.65 26.51
C HIS A 413 -43.61 13.32 27.72
N THR A 414 -43.94 14.60 27.59
CA THR A 414 -44.94 15.27 28.43
C THR A 414 -46.17 15.54 27.57
N GLU A 415 -47.04 14.55 27.45
CA GLU A 415 -48.49 14.75 27.29
C GLU A 415 -49.00 15.10 28.70
N GLY A 416 -49.77 16.14 29.00
CA GLY A 416 -50.74 16.89 28.24
C GLY A 416 -52.01 16.97 29.09
N HIS A 417 -52.05 17.88 30.08
CA HIS A 417 -53.31 18.22 30.76
C HIS A 417 -54.03 19.32 29.96
N PRO A 418 -55.33 19.17 29.64
CA PRO A 418 -56.08 20.19 28.94
C PRO A 418 -56.58 21.25 29.93
N VAL A 419 -56.40 22.52 29.58
CA VAL A 419 -57.07 23.65 30.22
C VAL A 419 -58.51 23.70 29.70
N ALA A 420 -59.47 23.74 30.61
CA ALA A 420 -60.85 24.12 30.33
C ALA A 420 -61.18 25.41 31.09
N VAL A 421 -61.78 26.34 30.33
CA VAL A 421 -62.38 27.64 30.67
C VAL A 421 -61.43 28.80 30.92
#